data_AF-A0A914B265-F1
#
_entry.id   AF-A0A914B265-F1
#
_cell.length_a   1.000
_cell.length_b   1.000
_cell.length_c   1.000
_cell.angle_alpha   90.00
_cell.angle_beta   90.00
_cell.angle_gamma   90.00
#
_symmetry.space_group_name_H-M   'P 1'
#
loop_
_entity.id
_entity.type
_entity.pdbx_description
1 polymer ?
#
loop_
_entity_poly.entity_id
_entity_poly.type
_entity_poly.pdbx_seq_one_letter_code
_entity_poly.pdbx_strand_id
1 'polypeptide(L)'
;MAETGAAVETENTEKNAEENVDVPAEKPVEEPDADTEEKVEKEPDAAESKVKELTDKEGMNIKNLACERCKSIVLRPGLANATQKEFFLPHMKVKSANQEPNDGETLQDFWLVKGMYTFENVGFTNTVQNIKYLICADCEVGPIGCQELQNKDNFYVAVDRVIYT
;
A
#
# COMPACT_ATOMS: atom_id res chain seq x y z
N MET A 1 -4.80 15.73 71.89
CA MET A 1 -6.00 14.87 71.96
C MET A 1 -6.26 14.48 70.51
N ALA A 2 -5.66 13.38 70.04
CA ALA A 2 -6.24 12.03 70.02
C ALA A 2 -7.44 12.00 69.05
N GLU A 3 -7.57 11.16 68.02
CA GLU A 3 -7.02 9.84 67.64
C GLU A 3 -7.44 9.59 66.16
N THR A 4 -6.57 9.03 65.30
CA THR A 4 -6.65 7.68 64.65
C THR A 4 -8.02 7.28 64.04
N GLY A 5 -8.13 6.56 62.93
CA GLY A 5 -7.16 5.75 62.21
C GLY A 5 -7.65 5.35 60.80
N ALA A 6 -6.67 4.92 60.00
CA ALA A 6 -6.85 4.25 58.73
C ALA A 6 -7.09 2.74 58.96
N ALA A 7 -7.90 2.12 58.11
CA ALA A 7 -7.99 0.67 58.01
C ALA A 7 -7.78 0.27 56.54
N VAL A 8 -6.66 -0.41 56.31
CA VAL A 8 -6.33 -1.20 55.12
C VAL A 8 -6.48 -2.65 55.56
N GLU A 9 -7.23 -3.46 54.82
CA GLU A 9 -7.34 -4.91 54.98
C GLU A 9 -7.01 -5.55 53.62
N THR A 10 -5.84 -6.19 53.54
CA THR A 10 -5.56 -7.65 53.60
C THR A 10 -5.66 -8.30 52.21
N GLU A 11 -4.51 -8.58 51.57
CA GLU A 11 -3.67 -9.78 51.72
C GLU A 11 -4.33 -11.04 51.15
N ASN A 12 -3.75 -11.57 50.07
CA ASN A 12 -3.78 -13.00 49.79
C ASN A 12 -2.38 -13.42 49.29
N THR A 13 -1.79 -14.37 50.01
CA THR A 13 -0.50 -15.00 49.75
C THR A 13 -0.73 -16.46 49.39
N GLU A 14 -0.08 -16.96 48.34
CA GLU A 14 0.31 -18.36 48.12
C GLU A 14 1.37 -18.32 46.96
N LYS A 15 2.69 -18.45 47.19
CA LYS A 15 3.52 -19.68 47.31
C LYS A 15 3.09 -20.76 46.30
N ASN A 16 3.92 -21.46 45.53
CA ASN A 16 5.36 -21.65 45.36
C ASN A 16 5.48 -22.60 44.14
N ALA A 17 6.50 -22.48 43.28
CA ALA A 17 7.26 -23.62 42.73
C ALA A 17 8.26 -23.14 41.68
N GLU A 18 9.51 -23.42 41.98
CA GLU A 18 10.70 -23.22 41.16
C GLU A 18 10.77 -24.31 40.07
N GLU A 19 11.13 -23.95 38.85
CA GLU A 19 11.87 -24.85 37.96
C GLU A 19 12.85 -24.02 37.11
N ASN A 20 14.14 -24.18 37.41
CA ASN A 20 15.25 -23.70 36.60
C ASN A 20 15.47 -24.70 35.46
N VAL A 21 15.53 -24.23 34.21
CA VAL A 21 16.23 -24.95 33.14
C VAL A 21 17.27 -24.04 32.52
N ASP A 22 18.50 -24.45 32.81
CA ASP A 22 19.78 -24.04 32.29
C ASP A 22 19.76 -23.95 30.74
N VAL A 23 20.11 -22.79 30.18
CA VAL A 23 20.41 -22.67 28.75
C VAL A 23 21.86 -22.19 28.63
N PRO A 24 22.79 -23.05 28.17
CA PRO A 24 24.17 -22.68 27.99
C PRO A 24 24.37 -21.82 26.74
N ALA A 25 25.21 -20.80 26.88
CA ALA A 25 25.80 -20.04 25.78
C ALA A 25 27.01 -20.80 25.21
N GLU A 26 27.17 -20.85 23.87
CA GLU A 26 28.39 -20.74 23.04
C GLU A 26 27.94 -20.76 21.54
N LYS A 27 28.06 -19.66 20.77
CA LYS A 27 29.15 -19.28 19.82
C LYS A 27 29.14 -20.04 18.46
N PRO A 28 29.80 -19.51 17.40
CA PRO A 28 29.21 -18.84 16.24
C PRO A 28 29.07 -19.77 15.02
N VAL A 29 28.20 -19.45 14.07
CA VAL A 29 28.18 -20.13 12.75
C VAL A 29 28.48 -19.13 11.65
N GLU A 30 29.52 -19.50 10.90
CA GLU A 30 30.11 -18.84 9.74
C GLU A 30 29.12 -18.59 8.60
N GLU A 31 29.48 -17.58 7.80
CA GLU A 31 28.97 -17.28 6.48
C GLU A 31 29.07 -18.48 5.53
N PRO A 32 28.17 -18.57 4.54
CA PRO A 32 28.66 -18.89 3.21
C PRO A 32 28.32 -17.78 2.22
N ASP A 33 29.38 -17.37 1.52
CA ASP A 33 29.38 -16.69 0.24
C ASP A 33 28.54 -17.41 -0.83
N ALA A 34 28.29 -16.65 -1.90
CA ALA A 34 28.01 -17.06 -3.27
C ALA A 34 26.52 -17.15 -3.67
N ASP A 35 26.07 -16.03 -4.24
CA ASP A 35 25.71 -15.95 -5.66
C ASP A 35 24.70 -17.00 -6.15
N THR A 36 23.43 -16.61 -6.25
CA THR A 36 22.69 -16.83 -7.50
C THR A 36 21.58 -15.79 -7.60
N GLU A 37 21.79 -14.84 -8.50
CA GLU A 37 20.73 -14.01 -9.07
C GLU A 37 19.71 -14.93 -9.77
N GLU A 38 18.56 -15.20 -9.14
CA GLU A 38 17.45 -15.83 -9.87
C GLU A 38 16.66 -14.75 -10.61
N LYS A 39 17.19 -14.45 -11.80
CA LYS A 39 16.61 -13.63 -12.85
C LYS A 39 15.37 -14.35 -13.39
N VAL A 40 14.20 -14.08 -12.80
CA VAL A 40 12.92 -14.48 -13.42
C VAL A 40 12.56 -13.44 -14.47
N GLU A 41 13.13 -13.62 -15.66
CA GLU A 41 12.59 -13.03 -16.88
C GLU A 41 11.25 -13.72 -17.17
N LYS A 42 10.15 -12.99 -17.02
CA LYS A 42 8.88 -13.35 -17.67
C LYS A 42 8.50 -12.25 -18.65
N GLU A 43 8.22 -12.71 -19.85
CA GLU A 43 7.99 -11.97 -21.09
C GLU A 43 6.98 -10.82 -20.94
N PRO A 44 7.24 -9.64 -21.50
CA PRO A 44 6.30 -8.55 -21.47
C PRO A 44 5.67 -8.35 -22.84
N ASP A 45 4.54 -9.02 -23.09
CA ASP A 45 3.83 -8.89 -24.36
C ASP A 45 2.47 -8.24 -24.10
N ALA A 46 2.40 -6.92 -24.41
CA ALA A 46 1.24 -6.00 -24.51
C ALA A 46 1.22 -4.81 -23.53
N ALA A 47 1.45 -5.02 -22.22
CA ALA A 47 1.27 -3.94 -21.23
C ALA A 47 2.48 -2.99 -21.13
N GLU A 48 3.71 -3.51 -21.28
CA GLU A 48 4.94 -2.70 -21.35
C GLU A 48 4.91 -1.67 -22.49
N SER A 49 4.24 -1.98 -23.61
CA SER A 49 4.17 -1.09 -24.77
C SER A 49 3.40 0.19 -24.45
N LYS A 50 2.32 0.11 -23.68
CA LYS A 50 1.44 1.25 -23.39
C LYS A 50 2.11 2.25 -22.46
N VAL A 51 2.79 1.78 -21.41
CA VAL A 51 3.46 2.65 -20.44
C VAL A 51 4.64 3.38 -21.08
N LYS A 52 5.44 2.70 -21.92
CA LYS A 52 6.60 3.29 -22.61
C LYS A 52 6.23 4.49 -23.50
N GLU A 53 5.08 4.44 -24.17
CA GLU A 53 4.59 5.56 -25.01
C GLU A 53 4.04 6.73 -24.18
N LEU A 54 3.83 6.53 -22.88
CA LEU A 54 3.27 7.50 -21.94
C LEU A 54 4.31 8.03 -20.95
N THR A 55 5.57 7.64 -21.12
CA THR A 55 6.72 8.10 -20.32
C THR A 55 7.65 9.02 -21.10
N ASP A 56 8.31 9.95 -20.41
CA ASP A 56 9.42 10.74 -20.95
C ASP A 56 10.76 9.99 -20.81
N LYS A 57 11.85 10.70 -21.10
CA LYS A 57 13.22 10.18 -21.00
C LYS A 57 13.64 9.83 -19.57
N GLU A 58 12.95 10.38 -18.57
CA GLU A 58 13.21 10.19 -17.15
C GLU A 58 12.27 9.13 -16.54
N GLY A 59 11.34 8.57 -17.34
CA GLY A 59 10.35 7.60 -16.91
C GLY A 59 9.10 8.21 -16.27
N MET A 60 8.89 9.53 -16.43
CA MET A 60 7.75 10.25 -15.89
C MET A 60 6.58 10.33 -16.86
N ASN A 61 5.36 10.43 -16.35
CA ASN A 61 4.17 10.55 -17.19
C ASN A 61 4.18 11.83 -18.05
N ILE A 62 4.00 11.70 -19.38
CA ILE A 62 3.96 12.88 -20.29
C ILE A 62 2.58 13.50 -20.45
N LYS A 63 1.52 12.78 -20.07
CA LYS A 63 0.12 13.21 -20.20
C LYS A 63 -0.53 13.38 -18.84
N ASN A 64 -1.63 14.14 -18.78
CA ASN A 64 -2.43 14.18 -17.58
C ASN A 64 -3.09 12.80 -17.38
N LEU A 65 -3.20 12.36 -16.13
CA LEU A 65 -4.03 11.22 -15.76
C LEU A 65 -5.39 11.78 -15.35
N ALA A 66 -6.46 11.25 -15.94
CA ALA A 66 -7.82 11.66 -15.64
C ALA A 66 -8.72 10.46 -15.38
N CYS A 67 -9.79 10.68 -14.61
CA CYS A 67 -10.81 9.66 -14.36
C CYS A 67 -11.51 9.27 -15.67
N GLU A 68 -11.61 7.98 -15.96
CA GLU A 68 -12.33 7.46 -17.13
C GLU A 68 -13.83 7.79 -17.15
N ARG A 69 -14.43 8.07 -15.99
CA ARG A 69 -15.88 8.30 -15.85
C ARG A 69 -16.27 9.76 -16.03
N CYS A 70 -15.64 10.66 -15.29
CA CYS A 70 -16.00 12.08 -15.26
C CYS A 70 -14.92 13.00 -15.85
N LYS A 71 -13.76 12.48 -16.24
CA LYS A 71 -12.63 13.24 -16.80
C LYS A 71 -11.99 14.23 -15.82
N SER A 72 -12.28 14.10 -14.52
CA SER A 72 -11.55 14.80 -13.46
C SER A 72 -10.06 14.54 -13.59
N ILE A 73 -9.25 15.60 -13.59
CA ILE A 73 -7.79 15.48 -13.61
C ILE A 73 -7.33 14.96 -12.25
N VAL A 74 -6.68 13.80 -12.25
CA VAL A 74 -6.12 13.15 -11.07
C VAL A 74 -4.67 13.62 -10.87
N LEU A 75 -3.88 13.68 -11.95
CA LEU A 75 -2.46 14.04 -11.89
C LEU A 75 -2.01 14.77 -13.16
N ARG A 76 -1.13 15.76 -13.00
CA ARG A 76 -0.48 16.48 -14.10
C ARG A 76 0.72 15.71 -14.68
N PRO A 77 1.18 16.06 -15.90
CA PRO A 77 2.43 15.55 -16.47
C PRO A 77 3.64 15.79 -15.55
N GLY A 78 4.61 14.88 -15.57
CA GLY A 78 5.88 15.02 -14.87
C GLY A 78 5.81 14.83 -13.35
N LEU A 79 4.76 14.16 -12.84
CA LEU A 79 4.51 14.01 -11.39
C LEU A 79 4.45 12.55 -10.92
N ALA A 80 4.53 11.58 -11.83
CA ALA A 80 4.61 10.17 -11.50
C ALA A 80 5.60 9.42 -12.35
N ASN A 81 6.27 8.44 -11.74
CA ASN A 81 7.14 7.50 -12.42
C ASN A 81 6.38 6.23 -12.79
N ALA A 82 6.65 5.67 -13.97
CA ALA A 82 6.21 4.33 -14.30
C ALA A 82 6.82 3.32 -13.32
N THR A 83 6.00 2.43 -12.79
CA THR A 83 6.43 1.34 -11.92
C THR A 83 5.64 0.08 -12.23
N GLN A 84 6.34 -1.05 -12.22
CA GLN A 84 5.71 -2.36 -12.35
C GLN A 84 5.66 -3.00 -10.97
N LYS A 85 4.45 -3.17 -10.44
CA LYS A 85 4.21 -3.83 -9.16
C LYS A 85 2.83 -4.47 -9.18
N GLU A 86 2.77 -5.71 -8.71
CA GLU A 86 1.52 -6.44 -8.67
C GLU A 86 0.64 -6.02 -7.50
N PHE A 87 -0.57 -5.54 -7.80
CA PHE A 87 -1.60 -5.26 -6.80
C PHE A 87 -2.95 -5.81 -7.24
N PHE A 88 -3.62 -6.48 -6.32
CA PHE A 88 -5.03 -6.79 -6.46
C PHE A 88 -5.85 -5.52 -6.20
N LEU A 89 -6.55 -5.04 -7.23
CA LEU A 89 -7.50 -3.95 -7.11
C LEU A 89 -8.92 -4.45 -7.38
N PRO A 90 -9.85 -4.18 -6.46
CA PRO A 90 -11.26 -4.41 -6.72
C PRO A 90 -11.76 -3.71 -7.99
N HIS A 91 -12.85 -4.23 -8.58
CA HIS A 91 -13.44 -3.62 -9.76
C HIS A 91 -13.97 -2.22 -9.46
N MET A 92 -13.87 -1.31 -10.44
CA MET A 92 -14.31 0.08 -10.26
C MET A 92 -15.83 0.16 -10.01
N LYS A 93 -16.20 0.64 -8.83
CA LYS A 93 -17.56 0.93 -8.43
C LYS A 93 -17.64 2.26 -7.71
N VAL A 94 -18.86 2.78 -7.55
CA VAL A 94 -19.10 3.89 -6.63
C VAL A 94 -18.83 3.43 -5.19
N LYS A 95 -18.26 4.30 -4.36
CA LYS A 95 -17.87 4.01 -2.98
C LYS A 95 -18.97 3.37 -2.11
N SER A 96 -20.25 3.59 -2.43
CA SER A 96 -21.41 3.05 -1.69
C SER A 96 -21.88 1.67 -2.16
N ALA A 97 -21.26 1.08 -3.18
CA ALA A 97 -21.65 -0.23 -3.70
C ALA A 97 -21.05 -1.37 -2.87
N ASN A 98 -21.81 -2.46 -2.67
CA ASN A 98 -21.26 -3.68 -2.07
C ASN A 98 -20.18 -4.28 -2.98
N GLN A 99 -19.11 -4.76 -2.33
CA GLN A 99 -17.96 -5.35 -2.98
C GLN A 99 -17.62 -6.65 -2.29
N GLU A 100 -17.73 -7.75 -3.03
CA GLU A 100 -17.32 -9.06 -2.52
C GLU A 100 -15.78 -9.11 -2.41
N PRO A 101 -15.22 -9.86 -1.45
CA PRO A 101 -13.78 -9.90 -1.22
C PRO A 101 -12.95 -10.31 -2.44
N ASN A 102 -13.53 -11.11 -3.34
CA ASN A 102 -12.88 -11.64 -4.55
C ASN A 102 -13.33 -10.94 -5.85
N ASP A 103 -14.06 -9.83 -5.76
CA ASP A 103 -14.54 -9.06 -6.91
C ASP A 103 -13.51 -8.00 -7.30
N GLY A 104 -12.47 -8.43 -8.02
CA GLY A 104 -11.33 -7.61 -8.39
C GLY A 104 -10.46 -8.26 -9.46
N GLU A 105 -9.42 -7.54 -9.85
CA GLU A 105 -8.41 -8.00 -10.79
C GLU A 105 -7.02 -7.65 -10.27
N THR A 106 -6.02 -8.42 -10.70
CA THR A 106 -4.62 -8.15 -10.41
C THR A 106 -4.05 -7.30 -11.54
N LEU A 107 -3.55 -6.12 -11.20
CA LEU A 107 -2.89 -5.21 -12.13
C LEU A 107 -1.40 -5.16 -11.81
N GLN A 108 -0.58 -4.85 -12.82
CA GLN A 108 0.87 -4.82 -12.70
C GLN A 108 1.48 -3.45 -13.03
N ASP A 109 0.81 -2.65 -13.86
CA ASP A 109 1.34 -1.37 -14.32
C ASP A 109 0.73 -0.18 -13.57
N PHE A 110 1.60 0.59 -12.94
CA PHE A 110 1.20 1.70 -12.09
C PHE A 110 2.06 2.95 -12.33
N TRP A 111 1.47 4.07 -11.97
CA TRP A 111 2.14 5.33 -11.77
C TRP A 111 2.44 5.50 -10.29
N LEU A 112 3.73 5.52 -9.95
CA LEU A 112 4.21 5.83 -8.62
C LEU A 112 4.22 7.35 -8.42
N VAL A 113 3.39 7.81 -7.51
CA VAL A 113 3.29 9.20 -7.08
C VAL A 113 3.87 9.33 -5.68
N LYS A 114 4.70 10.36 -5.47
CA LYS A 114 5.34 10.65 -4.18
C LYS A 114 4.61 11.76 -3.45
N GLY A 115 3.97 11.41 -2.33
CA GLY A 115 3.26 12.37 -1.47
C GLY A 115 1.85 12.72 -1.97
N MET A 116 0.91 12.87 -1.03
CA MET A 116 -0.52 13.07 -1.35
C MET A 116 -0.84 14.42 -2.01
N TYR A 117 -0.01 15.45 -1.80
CA TYR A 117 -0.26 16.81 -2.26
C TYR A 117 0.13 17.05 -3.73
N THR A 118 0.64 16.02 -4.40
CA THR A 118 0.97 16.07 -5.83
C THR A 118 -0.26 15.81 -6.71
N PHE A 119 -1.30 15.19 -6.15
CA PHE A 119 -2.56 14.95 -6.85
C PHE A 119 -3.37 16.23 -7.00
N GLU A 120 -4.06 16.36 -8.13
CA GLU A 120 -5.00 17.46 -8.37
C GLU A 120 -6.35 17.15 -7.70
N ASN A 121 -7.01 16.06 -8.11
CA ASN A 121 -8.32 15.66 -7.58
C ASN A 121 -8.34 14.15 -7.32
N VAL A 122 -8.04 13.76 -6.07
CA VAL A 122 -8.06 12.36 -5.63
C VAL A 122 -8.79 12.22 -4.29
N GLY A 123 -9.61 11.18 -4.17
CA GLY A 123 -10.25 10.78 -2.93
C GLY A 123 -9.60 9.51 -2.36
N PHE A 124 -9.84 9.26 -1.07
CA PHE A 124 -9.35 8.07 -0.39
C PHE A 124 -10.48 7.31 0.30
N THR A 125 -10.41 5.98 0.27
CA THR A 125 -11.32 5.13 1.05
C THR A 125 -10.88 5.01 2.50
N ASN A 126 -11.73 4.35 3.30
CA ASN A 126 -11.30 3.77 4.57
C ASN A 126 -10.23 2.71 4.33
N THR A 127 -9.37 2.52 5.32
CA THR A 127 -8.31 1.51 5.27
C THR A 127 -8.91 0.12 5.41
N VAL A 128 -8.47 -0.79 4.55
CA VAL A 128 -8.79 -2.22 4.63
C VAL A 128 -7.47 -2.97 4.51
N GLN A 129 -7.13 -3.82 5.49
CA GLN A 129 -5.93 -4.68 5.46
C GLN A 129 -4.62 -3.91 5.13
N ASN A 130 -4.41 -2.76 5.75
CA ASN A 130 -3.25 -1.87 5.52
C ASN A 130 -3.15 -1.21 4.14
N ILE A 131 -4.22 -1.30 3.34
CA ILE A 131 -4.32 -0.64 2.05
C ILE A 131 -5.39 0.45 2.15
N LYS A 132 -5.09 1.61 1.57
CA LYS A 132 -6.04 2.68 1.34
C LYS A 132 -6.23 2.82 -0.17
N TYR A 133 -7.47 2.69 -0.65
CA TYR A 133 -7.73 2.82 -2.06
C TYR A 133 -7.89 4.27 -2.47
N LEU A 134 -7.42 4.60 -3.67
CA LEU A 134 -7.60 5.89 -4.31
C LEU A 134 -8.86 5.81 -5.18
N ILE A 135 -9.70 6.84 -5.10
CA ILE A 135 -10.92 6.99 -5.89
C ILE A 135 -10.91 8.36 -6.58
N CYS A 136 -11.75 8.55 -7.58
CA CYS A 136 -11.97 9.89 -8.12
C CYS A 136 -12.62 10.79 -7.07
N ALA A 137 -12.13 12.02 -6.88
CA ALA A 137 -12.71 12.98 -5.94
C ALA A 137 -14.09 13.50 -6.39
N ASP A 138 -14.33 13.59 -7.70
CA ASP A 138 -15.55 14.21 -8.24
C ASP A 138 -16.73 13.23 -8.34
N CYS A 139 -16.49 12.01 -8.84
CA CYS A 139 -17.55 11.02 -9.05
C CYS A 139 -17.54 9.85 -8.06
N GLU A 140 -16.56 9.82 -7.16
CA GLU A 140 -16.36 8.77 -6.14
C GLU A 140 -16.29 7.33 -6.70
N VAL A 141 -16.04 7.19 -8.00
CA VAL A 141 -15.78 5.88 -8.63
C VAL A 141 -14.32 5.50 -8.42
N GLY A 142 -14.10 4.27 -7.99
CA GLY A 142 -12.79 3.64 -7.91
C GLY A 142 -12.90 2.18 -7.45
N PRO A 143 -11.79 1.52 -7.14
CA PRO A 143 -10.45 2.09 -6.99
C PRO A 143 -9.78 2.39 -8.34
N ILE A 144 -9.20 3.59 -8.45
CA ILE A 144 -8.28 3.97 -9.53
C ILE A 144 -6.81 3.68 -9.17
N GLY A 145 -6.56 3.29 -7.91
CA GLY A 145 -5.23 3.03 -7.39
C GLY A 145 -5.25 2.62 -5.92
N CYS A 146 -4.07 2.44 -5.33
CA CYS A 146 -3.90 2.10 -3.93
C CYS A 146 -2.68 2.78 -3.29
N GLN A 147 -2.71 2.90 -1.97
CA GLN A 147 -1.60 3.30 -1.12
C GLN A 147 -1.36 2.19 -0.10
N GLU A 148 -0.12 1.72 -0.02
CA GLU A 148 0.33 0.82 1.04
C GLU A 148 0.69 1.64 2.28
N LEU A 149 0.06 1.37 3.43
CA LEU A 149 0.33 2.14 4.65
C LEU A 149 1.72 1.92 5.25
N GLN A 150 2.44 0.88 4.80
CA GLN A 150 3.85 0.65 5.15
C GLN A 150 4.74 1.76 4.58
N ASN A 151 4.38 2.32 3.42
CA ASN A 151 5.15 3.35 2.74
C ASN A 151 4.24 4.55 2.44
N LYS A 152 4.01 5.37 3.48
CA LYS A 152 2.98 6.43 3.48
C LYS A 152 3.14 7.47 2.38
N ASP A 153 4.34 7.60 1.82
CA ASP A 153 4.60 8.56 0.75
C ASP A 153 4.44 7.96 -0.65
N ASN A 154 4.22 6.64 -0.78
CA ASN A 154 4.06 5.98 -2.08
C ASN A 154 2.59 5.71 -2.39
N PHE A 155 2.13 6.29 -3.49
CA PHE A 155 0.80 6.09 -4.02
C PHE A 155 0.92 5.49 -5.41
N TYR A 156 0.10 4.49 -5.71
CA TYR A 156 0.12 3.78 -6.98
C TYR A 156 -1.20 4.01 -7.69
N VAL A 157 -1.17 4.64 -8.87
CA VAL A 157 -2.34 4.82 -9.74
C VAL A 157 -2.27 3.81 -10.87
N ALA A 158 -3.30 2.98 -11.03
CA ALA A 158 -3.29 1.93 -12.05
C ALA A 158 -3.40 2.53 -13.46
N VAL A 159 -2.49 2.12 -14.35
CA VAL A 159 -2.43 2.57 -15.74
C VAL A 159 -3.73 2.29 -16.49
N ASP A 160 -4.40 1.18 -16.17
CA ASP A 160 -5.62 0.74 -16.85
C ASP A 160 -6.92 1.30 -16.25
N ARG A 161 -6.84 2.02 -15.13
CA ARG A 161 -8.00 2.60 -14.44
C ARG A 161 -8.12 4.12 -14.64
N VAL A 162 -7.30 4.69 -15.53
CA VAL A 162 -7.28 6.11 -15.88
C VAL A 162 -7.21 6.31 -17.39
N ILE A 163 -7.64 7.49 -17.85
CA ILE A 163 -7.45 7.94 -19.22
C ILE A 163 -6.39 9.03 -19.28
N TYR A 164 -5.83 9.24 -20.48
CA TYR A 164 -4.76 10.19 -20.71
C TYR A 164 -5.24 11.32 -21.61
N THR A 165 -5.07 12.56 -21.16
CA THR A 165 -5.49 13.79 -21.87
C THR A 165 -4.35 14.75 -22.10
#